data_AF-A0A4Y2VJX4-F1
#
_entry.id   AF-A0A4Y2VJX4-F1
#
_cell.length_a   1.000
_cell.length_b   1.000
_cell.length_c   1.000
_cell.angle_alpha   90.00
_cell.angle_beta   90.00
_cell.angle_gamma   90.00
#
_symmetry.space_group_name_H-M   'P 1'
#
loop_
_entity.id
_entity.type
_entity.pdbx_description
1 polymer ?
#
loop_
_entity_poly.entity_id
_entity_poly.type
_entity_poly.pdbx_seq_one_letter_code
_entity_poly.pdbx_strand_id
1 'polypeptide(L)'
;MNDPVGHLDYYPNGGSLQLGCVHTSSDDSMGGAAANITAFFMFNGCDHERANIYFYESVKSDCGFESQMCDDYSNYENGKCEDSAVTAPMGLNARMLPGLNIPAKLYLRTNGESPFCIK
;
A
#
# COMPACT_ATOMS: atom_id res chain seq x y z
N MET A 1 -7.30 6.36 -5.44
CA MET A 1 -8.23 7.03 -4.49
C MET A 1 -7.44 7.23 -3.21
N ASN A 2 -7.52 8.42 -2.60
CA ASN A 2 -6.69 8.76 -1.43
C ASN A 2 -7.53 9.06 -0.17
N ASP A 3 -8.83 9.23 -0.34
CA ASP A 3 -9.76 9.40 0.78
C ASP A 3 -10.18 8.02 1.30
N PRO A 4 -10.26 7.84 2.63
CA PRO A 4 -10.71 6.59 3.21
C PRO A 4 -12.18 6.32 2.85
N VAL A 5 -12.47 5.08 2.47
CA VAL A 5 -13.83 4.63 2.10
C VAL A 5 -14.25 3.37 2.85
N GLY A 6 -13.38 2.82 3.70
CA GLY A 6 -13.66 1.70 4.57
C GLY A 6 -13.72 2.11 6.05
N HIS A 7 -13.92 1.09 6.90
CA HIS A 7 -13.62 1.25 8.32
C HIS A 7 -12.10 1.24 8.55
N LEU A 8 -11.41 0.37 7.80
CA LEU A 8 -9.96 0.18 7.80
C LEU A 8 -9.47 0.40 6.37
N ASP A 9 -8.62 1.40 6.19
CA ASP A 9 -8.03 1.75 4.91
C ASP A 9 -6.51 1.56 5.01
N TYR A 10 -5.97 0.64 4.19
CA TYR A 10 -4.57 0.24 4.24
C TYR A 10 -3.79 0.88 3.09
N TYR A 11 -2.61 1.41 3.41
CA TYR A 11 -1.75 2.16 2.49
C TYR A 11 -0.33 1.57 2.49
N PRO A 12 -0.14 0.38 1.90
CA PRO A 12 1.21 -0.22 1.74
C PRO A 12 2.10 0.73 0.96
N ASN A 13 3.29 1.00 1.48
CA ASN A 13 4.27 1.94 0.91
C ASN A 13 3.69 3.34 0.62
N GLY A 14 2.70 3.77 1.42
CA GLY A 14 2.01 5.05 1.24
C GLY A 14 0.88 5.04 0.22
N GLY A 15 0.57 3.87 -0.37
CA GLY A 15 -0.64 3.63 -1.16
C GLY A 15 -0.61 4.09 -2.62
N SER A 16 0.43 4.80 -3.06
CA SER A 16 0.49 5.34 -4.44
C SER A 16 1.59 4.73 -5.31
N LEU A 17 2.78 4.48 -4.75
CA LEU A 17 3.93 3.96 -5.47
C LEU A 17 4.41 2.69 -4.77
N GLN A 18 4.36 1.57 -5.47
CA GLN A 18 4.69 0.28 -4.92
C GLN A 18 6.08 -0.14 -5.38
N LEU A 19 6.90 -0.62 -4.45
CA LEU A 19 8.25 -1.08 -4.76
C LEU A 19 8.19 -2.18 -5.83
N GLY A 20 9.18 -2.21 -6.72
CA GLY A 20 9.25 -3.15 -7.84
C GLY A 20 8.37 -2.81 -9.05
N CYS A 21 7.55 -1.75 -8.98
CA CYS A 21 6.89 -1.19 -10.16
C CYS A 21 7.82 -0.18 -10.86
N VAL A 22 7.71 -0.10 -12.20
CA VAL A 22 8.46 0.86 -13.00
C VAL A 22 7.66 2.16 -13.08
N HIS A 23 8.28 3.27 -12.72
CA HIS A 23 7.70 4.61 -12.85
C HIS A 23 8.57 5.43 -13.80
N THR A 24 8.01 5.96 -14.89
CA THR A 24 8.72 6.92 -15.73
C THR A 24 8.54 8.32 -15.15
N SER A 25 9.61 9.10 -15.06
CA SER A 25 9.52 10.53 -14.76
C SER A 25 8.87 11.24 -15.93
N SER A 26 8.15 12.33 -15.66
CA SER A 26 7.49 13.19 -16.66
C SER A 26 8.44 13.88 -17.64
N ASP A 27 9.73 13.52 -17.66
CA ASP A 27 10.79 14.15 -18.46
C ASP A 27 11.39 13.22 -19.50
N ASP A 28 10.84 12.00 -19.67
CA ASP A 28 11.32 11.08 -20.69
C ASP A 28 10.55 11.28 -22.01
N SER A 29 11.25 11.87 -22.96
CA SER A 29 10.82 12.20 -24.31
C SER A 29 10.73 10.94 -25.18
N MET A 30 9.77 10.05 -24.88
CA MET A 30 9.55 8.82 -25.64
C MET A 30 8.12 8.69 -26.16
N GLY A 31 7.93 9.11 -27.41
CA GLY A 31 6.91 8.57 -28.31
C GLY A 31 5.50 9.16 -28.18
N GLY A 32 4.88 9.49 -29.31
CA GLY A 32 3.57 10.13 -29.39
C GLY A 32 2.40 9.37 -28.74
N ALA A 33 1.18 9.89 -28.91
CA ALA A 33 -0.05 9.52 -28.19
C ALA A 33 -0.37 8.01 -28.02
N ALA A 34 0.13 7.12 -28.88
CA ALA A 34 -0.04 5.66 -28.76
C ALA A 34 0.93 5.01 -27.74
N ALA A 35 2.12 5.57 -27.53
CA ALA A 35 3.01 5.16 -26.44
C ALA A 35 2.40 5.53 -25.08
N ASN A 36 1.74 6.69 -24.99
CA ASN A 36 1.12 7.19 -23.76
C ASN A 36 0.01 6.29 -23.19
N ILE A 37 -0.84 5.67 -24.01
CA ILE A 37 -1.94 4.83 -23.48
C ILE A 37 -1.41 3.48 -22.97
N THR A 38 -0.57 2.80 -23.76
CA THR A 38 0.01 1.51 -23.38
C THR A 38 0.96 1.65 -22.19
N ALA A 39 1.78 2.71 -22.18
CA ALA A 39 2.62 3.09 -21.04
C ALA A 39 1.77 3.39 -19.80
N PHE A 40 0.71 4.19 -19.92
CA PHE A 40 -0.16 4.51 -18.80
C PHE A 40 -0.76 3.26 -18.15
N PHE A 41 -1.27 2.32 -18.94
CA PHE A 41 -1.81 1.06 -18.42
C PHE A 41 -0.73 0.12 -17.89
N MET A 42 0.46 0.08 -18.48
CA MET A 42 1.57 -0.72 -17.94
C MET A 42 2.11 -0.19 -16.61
N PHE A 43 2.31 1.13 -16.51
CA PHE A 43 2.92 1.76 -15.33
C PHE A 43 1.93 1.85 -14.16
N ASN A 44 0.72 2.36 -14.39
CA ASN A 44 -0.30 2.40 -13.33
C ASN A 44 -0.91 1.02 -13.04
N GLY A 45 -0.84 0.09 -14.01
CA GLY A 45 -1.34 -1.27 -13.86
C GLY A 45 -0.58 -2.05 -12.80
N CYS A 46 0.75 -1.91 -12.76
CA CYS A 46 1.57 -2.58 -11.73
C CYS A 46 1.16 -2.15 -10.32
N ASP A 47 1.14 -0.84 -10.05
CA ASP A 47 0.76 -0.32 -8.72
C ASP A 47 -0.67 -0.72 -8.35
N HIS A 48 -1.60 -0.66 -9.31
CA HIS A 48 -2.99 -1.03 -9.08
C HIS A 48 -3.15 -2.54 -8.79
N GLU A 49 -2.40 -3.40 -9.48
CA GLU A 49 -2.48 -4.85 -9.30
C GLU A 49 -1.96 -5.31 -7.92
N ARG A 50 -1.05 -4.55 -7.31
CA ARG A 50 -0.47 -4.87 -5.99
C ARG A 50 -1.49 -5.12 -4.90
N ALA A 51 -2.63 -4.42 -4.91
CA ALA A 51 -3.70 -4.66 -3.94
C ALA A 51 -4.15 -6.13 -3.95
N ASN A 52 -4.34 -6.71 -5.14
CA ASN A 52 -4.75 -8.12 -5.29
C ASN A 52 -3.62 -9.08 -4.90
N ILE A 53 -2.38 -8.74 -5.26
CA ILE A 53 -1.20 -9.56 -4.96
C ILE A 53 -0.94 -9.64 -3.45
N TYR A 54 -1.00 -8.50 -2.74
CA TYR A 54 -0.85 -8.48 -1.28
C TYR A 54 -1.98 -9.23 -0.59
N PHE A 55 -3.21 -9.08 -1.07
CA PHE A 55 -4.33 -9.88 -0.55
C PHE A 55 -4.08 -11.38 -0.74
N TYR A 56 -3.67 -11.80 -1.94
CA TYR A 56 -3.35 -13.21 -2.20
C TYR A 56 -2.24 -13.74 -1.29
N GLU A 57 -1.17 -12.97 -1.09
CA GLU A 57 -0.10 -13.37 -0.17
C GLU A 57 -0.60 -13.46 1.28
N SER A 58 -1.46 -12.55 1.74
CA SER A 58 -2.04 -12.59 3.10
C SER A 58 -2.85 -13.85 3.39
N VAL A 59 -3.32 -14.54 2.35
CA VAL A 59 -4.02 -15.83 2.45
C VAL A 59 -3.03 -17.00 2.52
N LYS A 60 -1.88 -16.89 1.83
CA LYS A 60 -0.90 -17.97 1.65
C LYS A 60 0.24 -17.95 2.65
N SER A 61 0.47 -16.82 3.29
CA SER A 61 1.58 -16.54 4.19
C SER A 61 1.10 -16.46 5.63
N ASP A 62 1.94 -16.91 6.56
CA ASP A 62 1.74 -16.66 8.00
C ASP A 62 2.11 -15.22 8.39
N CYS A 63 2.58 -14.41 7.44
CA CYS A 63 2.88 -13.01 7.65
C CYS A 63 1.57 -12.19 7.60
N GLY A 64 1.22 -11.57 8.72
CA GLY A 64 -0.07 -10.91 8.91
C GLY A 64 -0.24 -9.55 8.21
N PHE A 65 0.80 -9.07 7.51
CA PHE A 65 0.86 -7.68 7.00
C PHE A 65 0.42 -6.67 8.07
N GLU A 66 1.07 -6.75 9.23
CA GLU A 66 0.78 -5.87 10.36
C GLU A 66 0.97 -4.42 9.94
N SER A 67 -0.11 -3.64 10.07
CA SER A 67 -0.16 -2.25 9.64
C SER A 67 -0.44 -1.35 10.83
N GLN A 68 0.26 -0.24 10.93
CA GLN A 68 0.19 0.68 12.06
C GLN A 68 -0.76 1.84 11.76
N MET A 69 -1.61 2.17 12.73
CA MET A 69 -2.48 3.35 12.63
C MET A 69 -1.64 4.62 12.68
N CYS A 70 -1.84 5.52 11.73
CA CYS A 70 -1.14 6.80 11.67
C CYS A 70 -1.97 7.83 10.88
N ASP A 71 -1.66 9.11 11.00
CA ASP A 71 -2.39 10.15 10.26
C ASP A 71 -1.96 10.22 8.79
N ASP A 72 -0.65 10.07 8.55
CA ASP A 72 -0.04 10.11 7.23
C ASP A 72 1.19 9.20 7.13
N TYR A 73 1.56 8.86 5.90
CA TYR A 73 2.67 7.96 5.64
C TYR A 73 4.03 8.53 6.05
N SER A 74 4.23 9.86 5.98
CA SER A 74 5.51 10.47 6.38
C SER A 74 5.72 10.33 7.89
N ASN A 75 4.68 10.56 8.69
CA ASN A 75 4.72 10.32 10.12
C ASN A 75 4.97 8.85 10.45
N TYR A 76 4.35 7.92 9.71
CA TYR A 76 4.64 6.48 9.83
C TYR A 76 6.12 6.17 9.56
N GLU A 77 6.69 6.66 8.46
CA GLU A 77 8.10 6.40 8.12
C GLU A 77 9.08 7.02 9.12
N ASN A 78 8.71 8.13 9.75
CA ASN A 78 9.51 8.82 10.75
C ASN A 78 9.26 8.32 12.18
N GLY A 79 8.39 7.32 12.38
CA GLY A 79 8.05 6.78 13.70
C GLY A 79 7.32 7.77 14.61
N LYS A 80 6.49 8.65 14.03
CA LYS A 80 5.78 9.74 14.72
C LYS A 80 4.27 9.51 14.86
N CYS A 81 3.80 8.27 14.78
CA CYS A 81 2.39 7.97 14.98
C CYS A 81 2.02 8.16 16.45
N GLU A 82 1.03 9.02 16.73
CA GLU A 82 0.58 9.31 18.10
C GLU A 82 0.19 8.02 18.85
N ASP A 83 -0.47 7.09 18.15
CA ASP A 83 -0.87 5.77 18.65
C ASP A 83 -0.03 4.63 18.07
N SER A 84 1.29 4.71 18.25
CA SER A 84 2.25 3.74 17.69
C SER A 84 2.00 2.27 18.05
N ALA A 85 1.21 1.97 19.08
CA ALA A 85 0.89 0.60 19.50
C ALA A 85 -0.36 0.02 18.81
N VAL A 86 -1.16 0.85 18.13
CA VAL A 86 -2.40 0.40 17.50
C VAL A 86 -2.10 -0.13 16.11
N THR A 87 -2.21 -1.44 15.93
CA THR A 87 -2.03 -2.11 14.64
C THR A 87 -3.28 -2.86 14.22
N ALA A 88 -3.36 -3.19 12.93
CA ALA A 88 -4.30 -4.15 12.39
C ALA A 88 -3.67 -4.89 11.20
N PRO A 89 -3.92 -6.20 11.03
CA PRO A 89 -3.42 -6.95 9.88
C PRO A 89 -4.12 -6.50 8.60
N MET A 90 -3.40 -6.41 7.49
CA MET A 90 -3.97 -6.19 6.15
C MET A 90 -4.32 -7.52 5.48
N GLY A 91 -5.35 -7.52 4.62
CA GLY A 91 -5.70 -8.68 3.78
C GLY A 91 -6.75 -9.60 4.43
N LEU A 92 -6.60 -10.92 4.29
CA LEU A 92 -7.60 -11.91 4.72
C LEU A 92 -8.01 -11.77 6.19
N ASN A 93 -7.04 -11.46 7.05
CA ASN A 93 -7.23 -11.40 8.50
C ASN A 93 -7.62 -10.00 8.99
N ALA A 94 -7.87 -9.05 8.09
CA ALA A 94 -8.29 -7.69 8.41
C ALA A 94 -9.52 -7.70 9.32
N ARG A 95 -9.40 -7.04 10.46
CA ARG A 95 -10.45 -6.97 11.48
C ARG A 95 -10.26 -5.73 12.33
N MET A 96 -11.35 -5.20 12.85
CA MET A 96 -11.30 -4.11 13.81
C MET A 96 -10.70 -4.62 15.13
N LEU A 97 -9.63 -3.98 15.59
CA LEU A 97 -8.98 -4.22 16.86
C LEU A 97 -9.24 -3.06 17.84
N PRO A 98 -9.23 -3.30 19.16
CA PRO A 98 -9.36 -2.24 20.15
C PRO A 98 -8.30 -1.14 19.95
N GLY A 99 -8.71 0.13 20.08
CA GLY A 99 -7.81 1.28 19.95
C GLY A 99 -7.80 1.94 18.56
N LEU A 100 -8.47 1.36 17.55
CA LEU A 100 -8.59 1.99 16.24
C LEU A 100 -9.58 3.16 16.25
N ASN A 101 -9.13 4.31 15.72
CA ASN A 101 -9.97 5.47 15.42
C ASN A 101 -10.50 5.36 13.98
N ILE A 102 -11.82 5.33 13.79
CA ILE A 102 -12.46 5.05 12.50
C ILE A 102 -12.95 6.34 11.82
N PRO A 103 -12.74 6.52 10.49
CA PRO A 103 -12.01 5.64 9.58
C PRO A 103 -10.52 5.59 9.90
N ALA A 104 -9.96 4.38 9.98
CA ALA A 104 -8.56 4.17 10.36
C ALA A 104 -7.68 4.13 9.11
N LYS A 105 -6.66 4.99 9.06
CA LYS A 105 -5.58 4.90 8.08
C LYS A 105 -4.44 4.07 8.64
N LEU A 106 -4.13 2.98 7.95
CA LEU A 106 -3.17 1.97 8.38
C LEU A 106 -2.04 1.91 7.36
N TYR A 107 -0.80 2.05 7.83
CA TYR A 107 0.39 2.08 6.98
C TYR A 107 1.31 0.90 7.29
N LEU A 108 1.96 0.41 6.25
CA LEU A 108 2.93 -0.67 6.33
C LEU A 108 3.95 -0.53 5.19
N ARG A 109 5.10 -1.18 5.35
CA ARG A 109 6.06 -1.39 4.26
C ARG A 109 5.89 -2.80 3.71
N THR A 110 6.13 -2.95 2.40
CA THR A 110 6.27 -4.25 1.74
C THR A 110 7.57 -4.28 0.95
N ASN A 111 8.04 -5.46 0.56
CA ASN A 111 9.12 -5.60 -0.41
C ASN A 111 8.66 -5.25 -1.84
N GLY A 112 9.62 -5.12 -2.76
CA GLY A 112 9.34 -4.94 -4.19
C GLY A 112 9.09 -6.25 -4.96
N GLU A 113 9.42 -7.39 -4.37
CA GLU A 113 9.21 -8.72 -4.93
C GLU A 113 8.70 -9.67 -3.83
N SER A 114 8.11 -10.79 -4.24
CA SER A 114 7.61 -11.80 -3.32
C SER A 114 8.76 -12.46 -2.55
N PRO A 115 8.66 -12.71 -1.23
CA PRO A 115 7.50 -12.37 -0.38
C PRO A 115 7.41 -10.86 -0.14
N PHE A 116 6.24 -10.29 -0.40
CA PHE A 116 5.97 -8.87 -0.22
C PHE A 116 5.88 -8.50 1.25
N CYS A 117 5.36 -9.40 2.08
CA CYS A 117 5.24 -9.14 3.51
C CYS A 117 6.60 -9.08 4.19
N ILE A 118 6.81 -8.07 5.04
CA ILE A 118 7.99 -7.92 5.89
C ILE A 118 7.66 -8.49 7.27
N LYS A 119 8.56 -9.32 7.81
CA LYS A 119 8.44 -9.94 9.15
C LYS A 119 9.17 -9.12 10.21
#